data_AF-A0A3B9KNS1-F1
#
_entry.id   AF-A0A3B9KNS1-F1
#
_cell.length_a   1.000
_cell.length_b   1.000
_cell.length_c   1.000
_cell.angle_alpha   90.00
_cell.angle_beta   90.00
_cell.angle_gamma   90.00
#
_symmetry.space_group_name_H-M   'P 1'
#
loop_
_entity.id
_entity.type
_entity.pdbx_description
1 polymer ?
#
loop_
_entity_poly.entity_id
_entity_poly.type
_entity_poly.pdbx_seq_one_letter_code
_entity_poly.pdbx_strand_id
1 'polypeptide(L)'
;MIPNLEENLNRIMADIRRLSPYPDKVTLVAVTKRFPVSVMRQAANLGIDNLGESRMQEALEKFEKDPLPGVIRHFIGVLQSNKVQKLVDHFHWLHSLDHLKIARKIYEKESTVKICIQVNTSGEESKSGLQPDRVRDFVKTLQ
;
A
#
# COMPACT_ATOMS: atom_id res chain seq x y z
N MET A 1 13.11 8.36 -15.95
CA MET A 1 12.24 9.54 -15.76
C MET A 1 10.91 9.22 -16.41
N ILE A 2 9.80 9.42 -15.71
CA ILE A 2 8.47 9.32 -16.33
C ILE A 2 8.18 10.67 -17.01
N PRO A 3 7.94 10.70 -18.33
CA PRO A 3 7.55 11.93 -19.01
C PRO A 3 6.18 12.40 -18.52
N ASN A 4 5.99 13.71 -18.44
CA ASN A 4 4.72 14.36 -18.08
C ASN A 4 4.17 13.95 -16.70
N LEU A 5 5.03 13.50 -15.76
CA LEU A 5 4.58 13.06 -14.44
C LEU A 5 3.84 14.17 -13.67
N GLU A 6 4.35 15.40 -13.74
CA GLU A 6 3.74 16.57 -13.10
C GLU A 6 2.37 16.91 -13.71
N GLU A 7 2.25 16.92 -15.04
CA GLU A 7 0.97 17.14 -15.72
C GLU A 7 -0.06 16.06 -15.36
N ASN A 8 0.37 14.79 -15.33
CA ASN A 8 -0.48 13.68 -14.91
C ASN A 8 -0.93 13.82 -13.44
N LEU A 9 -0.02 14.22 -12.55
CA LEU A 9 -0.34 14.48 -11.14
C LEU A 9 -1.38 15.60 -11.01
N ASN A 10 -1.19 16.72 -11.71
CA ASN A 10 -2.13 17.84 -11.70
C ASN A 10 -3.52 17.43 -12.20
N ARG A 11 -3.59 16.61 -13.27
CA ARG A 11 -4.86 16.06 -13.76
C ARG A 11 -5.55 15.18 -12.71
N ILE A 12 -4.82 14.26 -12.09
CA ILE A 12 -5.38 13.37 -11.04
C ILE A 12 -5.90 14.19 -9.86
N MET A 13 -5.14 15.21 -9.40
CA MET A 13 -5.57 16.06 -8.30
C MET A 13 -6.80 16.91 -8.67
N ALA A 14 -6.91 17.38 -9.91
CA ALA A 14 -8.11 18.06 -10.39
C ALA A 14 -9.33 17.13 -10.43
N ASP A 15 -9.14 15.88 -10.87
CA ASP A 15 -10.20 14.86 -10.88
C ASP A 15 -10.67 14.51 -9.47
N ILE A 16 -9.75 14.36 -8.50
CA ILE A 16 -10.09 14.13 -7.09
C ILE A 16 -10.98 15.26 -6.57
N ARG A 17 -10.60 16.52 -6.80
CA ARG A 17 -11.37 17.71 -6.37
C ARG A 17 -12.75 17.78 -7.02
N ARG A 18 -12.86 17.34 -8.27
CA ARG A 18 -14.10 17.44 -9.05
C ARG A 18 -15.07 16.29 -8.78
N LEU A 19 -14.56 15.07 -8.59
CA LEU A 19 -15.36 13.84 -8.57
C LEU A 19 -15.61 13.30 -7.16
N SER A 20 -14.70 13.55 -6.21
CA SER A 20 -14.88 13.06 -4.85
C SER A 20 -15.81 13.99 -4.06
N PRO A 21 -16.83 13.47 -3.35
CA PRO A 21 -17.59 14.27 -2.40
C PRO A 21 -16.77 14.69 -1.16
N TYR A 22 -15.60 14.07 -0.94
CA TYR A 22 -14.69 14.37 0.18
C TYR A 22 -13.23 14.41 -0.31
N PRO A 23 -12.85 15.41 -1.11
CA PRO A 23 -11.52 15.44 -1.74
C PRO A 23 -10.38 15.44 -0.71
N ASP A 24 -10.56 16.12 0.42
CA ASP A 24 -9.56 16.19 1.50
C ASP A 24 -9.34 14.87 2.24
N LYS A 25 -10.23 13.88 2.05
CA LYS A 25 -10.09 12.52 2.60
C LYS A 25 -9.42 11.55 1.63
N VAL A 26 -9.11 11.98 0.41
CA VAL A 26 -8.48 11.13 -0.60
C VAL A 26 -6.96 11.21 -0.50
N THR A 27 -6.31 10.08 -0.29
CA THR A 27 -4.85 9.96 -0.35
C THR A 27 -4.43 9.37 -1.69
N LEU A 28 -3.60 10.11 -2.43
CA LEU A 28 -2.96 9.58 -3.63
C LEU A 28 -1.76 8.71 -3.24
N VAL A 29 -1.78 7.42 -3.61
CA VAL A 29 -0.65 6.50 -3.44
C VAL A 29 -0.03 6.21 -4.81
N ALA A 30 1.19 6.67 -5.06
CA ALA A 30 1.90 6.37 -6.30
C ALA A 30 2.48 4.96 -6.28
N VAL A 31 2.02 4.10 -7.18
CA VAL A 31 2.48 2.71 -7.27
C VAL A 31 3.80 2.64 -8.07
N THR A 32 4.90 2.39 -7.38
CA THR A 32 6.26 2.41 -7.96
C THR A 32 6.85 1.02 -8.23
N LYS A 33 6.06 -0.04 -8.04
CA LYS A 33 6.45 -1.42 -8.39
C LYS A 33 6.98 -1.49 -9.82
N ARG A 34 8.06 -2.24 -10.03
CA ARG A 34 8.77 -2.41 -11.31
C ARG A 34 9.40 -1.15 -11.92
N PHE A 35 9.28 0.01 -11.28
CA PHE A 35 10.02 1.21 -11.66
C PHE A 35 11.34 1.31 -10.88
N PRO A 36 12.39 1.92 -11.47
CA PRO A 36 13.64 2.17 -10.77
C PRO A 36 13.47 3.22 -9.66
N VAL A 37 14.41 3.24 -8.71
CA VAL A 37 14.45 4.20 -7.59
C VAL A 37 14.36 5.66 -8.05
N SER A 38 14.92 5.99 -9.22
CA SER A 38 14.85 7.34 -9.78
C SER A 38 13.41 7.83 -10.03
N VAL A 39 12.46 6.92 -10.29
CA VAL A 39 11.03 7.26 -10.42
C VAL A 39 10.41 7.55 -9.06
N MET A 40 10.78 6.80 -8.01
CA MET A 40 10.33 7.10 -6.65
C MET A 40 10.79 8.47 -6.20
N ARG A 41 12.07 8.81 -6.44
CA ARG A 41 12.61 10.14 -6.17
C ARG A 41 11.91 11.22 -6.97
N GLN A 42 11.65 10.97 -8.26
CA GLN A 42 10.92 11.92 -9.10
C GLN A 42 9.51 12.19 -8.56
N ALA A 43 8.80 11.16 -8.09
CA ALA A 43 7.48 11.30 -7.48
C ALA A 43 7.54 12.07 -6.14
N ALA A 44 8.49 11.72 -5.27
CA ALA A 44 8.71 12.42 -4.00
C ALA A 44 9.04 13.91 -4.20
N ASN A 45 9.87 14.24 -5.20
CA ASN A 45 10.21 15.63 -5.55
C ASN A 45 9.00 16.45 -6.03
N LEU A 46 7.93 15.80 -6.47
CA LEU A 46 6.66 16.45 -6.85
C LEU A 46 5.67 16.52 -5.67
N GLY A 47 6.12 16.23 -4.44
CA GLY A 47 5.28 16.26 -3.24
C GLY A 47 4.38 15.03 -3.06
N ILE A 48 4.66 13.91 -3.76
CA ILE A 48 3.97 12.65 -3.51
C ILE A 48 4.63 11.94 -2.34
N ASP A 49 3.98 12.00 -1.19
CA ASP A 49 4.52 11.42 0.05
C ASP A 49 4.09 9.96 0.29
N ASN A 50 3.22 9.38 -0.54
CA ASN A 50 2.72 8.00 -0.34
C ASN A 50 3.15 7.11 -1.51
N LEU A 51 4.03 6.14 -1.26
CA LEU A 51 4.54 5.22 -2.28
C LEU A 51 4.11 3.78 -2.03
N GLY A 52 3.63 3.11 -3.09
CA GLY A 52 3.12 1.75 -3.07
C GLY A 52 4.04 0.74 -3.76
N GLU A 53 4.47 -0.29 -3.02
CA GLU A 53 5.27 -1.41 -3.53
C GLU A 53 4.56 -2.75 -3.30
N SER A 54 4.80 -3.72 -4.18
CA SER A 54 4.11 -5.01 -4.13
C SER A 54 5.02 -6.23 -3.97
N ARG A 55 6.34 -6.04 -3.89
CA ARG A 55 7.31 -7.11 -3.70
C ARG A 55 8.31 -6.72 -2.62
N MET A 56 8.35 -7.50 -1.54
CA MET A 56 9.12 -7.17 -0.35
C MET A 56 10.60 -6.93 -0.66
N GLN A 57 11.24 -7.86 -1.37
CA GLN A 57 12.68 -7.76 -1.65
C GLN A 57 13.02 -6.54 -2.52
N GLU A 58 12.29 -6.36 -3.62
CA GLU A 58 12.44 -5.21 -4.51
C GLU A 58 12.25 -3.88 -3.77
N ALA A 59 11.24 -3.79 -2.90
CA ALA A 59 10.97 -2.58 -2.13
C ALA A 59 12.09 -2.25 -1.14
N LEU A 60 12.60 -3.24 -0.40
CA LEU A 60 13.69 -3.04 0.55
C LEU A 60 14.95 -2.55 -0.15
N GLU A 61 15.32 -3.17 -1.27
CA GLU A 61 16.48 -2.73 -2.06
C GLU A 61 16.32 -1.30 -2.58
N LYS A 62 15.09 -0.88 -2.93
CA LYS A 62 14.82 0.49 -3.37
C LYS A 62 14.97 1.49 -2.22
N PHE A 63 14.37 1.22 -1.07
CA PHE A 63 14.43 2.10 0.11
C PHE A 63 15.79 2.09 0.81
N GLU A 64 16.58 1.03 0.64
CA GLU A 64 17.98 1.02 1.09
C GLU A 64 18.85 1.92 0.21
N LYS A 65 18.67 1.86 -1.11
CA LYS A 65 19.38 2.73 -2.07
C LYS A 65 18.97 4.20 -1.96
N ASP A 66 17.71 4.45 -1.63
CA ASP A 66 17.17 5.79 -1.43
C ASP A 66 16.09 5.79 -0.34
N PRO A 67 16.44 6.18 0.90
CA PRO A 67 15.52 6.13 2.03
C PRO A 67 14.25 6.97 1.88
N LEU A 68 14.31 8.03 1.06
CA LEU A 68 13.23 9.00 0.83
C LEU A 68 12.56 9.43 2.16
N PRO A 69 13.26 10.23 2.99
CA PRO A 69 12.73 10.64 4.29
C PRO A 69 11.39 11.37 4.13
N GLY A 70 10.44 11.08 5.00
CA GLY A 70 9.08 11.63 4.95
C GLY A 70 8.08 10.80 4.12
N VAL A 71 8.55 9.89 3.27
CA VAL A 71 7.64 9.02 2.49
C VAL A 71 6.95 7.98 3.39
N ILE A 72 5.63 7.96 3.31
CA ILE A 72 4.75 6.91 3.80
C ILE A 72 4.80 5.74 2.81
N ARG A 73 5.19 4.58 3.33
CA ARG A 73 5.44 3.36 2.56
C ARG A 73 4.25 2.41 2.68
N HIS A 74 3.64 2.08 1.56
CA HIS A 74 2.50 1.17 1.45
C HIS A 74 2.92 -0.15 0.82
N PHE A 75 2.64 -1.26 1.50
CA PHE A 75 2.75 -2.59 0.92
C PHE A 75 1.37 -3.01 0.37
N ILE A 76 1.29 -3.14 -0.95
CA ILE A 76 0.04 -3.43 -1.68
C ILE A 76 0.03 -4.82 -2.34
N GLY A 77 1.09 -5.61 -2.14
CA GLY A 77 1.19 -6.97 -2.64
C GLY A 77 0.79 -8.00 -1.60
N VAL A 78 0.63 -9.25 -2.01
CA VAL A 78 0.35 -10.37 -1.09
C VAL A 78 1.53 -10.53 -0.12
N LEU A 79 1.25 -10.48 1.18
CA LEU A 79 2.26 -10.68 2.22
C LEU A 79 2.40 -12.16 2.54
N GLN A 80 3.62 -12.67 2.51
CA GLN A 80 3.91 -14.02 3.00
C GLN A 80 4.13 -13.98 4.52
N SER A 81 3.63 -14.98 5.25
CA SER A 81 3.67 -14.98 6.72
C SER A 81 5.07 -14.95 7.35
N ASN A 82 6.13 -15.30 6.61
CA ASN A 82 7.54 -15.19 7.04
C ASN A 82 8.15 -13.80 6.78
N LYS A 83 7.44 -12.91 6.11
CA LYS A 83 7.87 -11.53 5.81
C LYS A 83 7.21 -10.49 6.71
N VAL A 84 6.41 -10.91 7.70
CA VAL A 84 5.72 -10.00 8.63
C VAL A 84 6.72 -9.10 9.37
N GLN A 85 7.85 -9.64 9.85
CA GLN A 85 8.88 -8.82 10.50
C GLN A 85 9.38 -7.71 9.55
N LYS A 86 9.73 -8.06 8.32
CA LYS A 86 10.18 -7.09 7.30
C LYS A 86 9.10 -6.06 6.97
N LEU A 87 7.82 -6.42 7.01
CA LEU A 87 6.73 -5.48 6.82
C LEU A 87 6.72 -4.45 7.96
N VAL A 88 6.69 -4.90 9.21
CA VAL A 88 6.54 -4.00 10.37
C VAL A 88 7.75 -3.08 10.57
N ASP A 89 8.94 -3.51 10.16
CA ASP A 89 10.17 -2.72 10.29
C ASP A 89 10.32 -1.64 9.20
N HIS A 90 9.67 -1.81 8.04
CA HIS A 90 9.97 -1.00 6.85
C HIS A 90 8.77 -0.35 6.17
N PHE A 91 7.54 -0.71 6.55
CA PHE A 91 6.32 -0.17 5.95
C PHE A 91 5.42 0.47 6.99
N HIS A 92 4.53 1.34 6.52
CA HIS A 92 3.54 2.04 7.33
C HIS A 92 2.14 1.49 7.12
N TRP A 93 1.88 0.93 5.93
CA TRP A 93 0.58 0.36 5.56
C TRP A 93 0.72 -1.03 4.95
N LEU A 94 -0.22 -1.92 5.28
CA LEU A 94 -0.51 -3.17 4.59
C LEU A 94 -1.91 -3.10 3.99
N HIS A 95 -2.04 -3.21 2.66
CA HIS A 95 -3.34 -3.11 2.00
C HIS A 95 -4.01 -4.47 1.72
N SER A 96 -3.29 -5.56 1.99
CA SER A 96 -3.62 -6.89 1.46
C SER A 96 -3.92 -7.93 2.56
N LEU A 97 -4.44 -7.53 3.73
CA LEU A 97 -4.72 -8.51 4.78
C LEU A 97 -5.94 -9.34 4.38
N ASP A 98 -5.77 -10.65 4.25
CA ASP A 98 -6.86 -11.57 3.87
C ASP A 98 -6.97 -12.82 4.76
N HIS A 99 -6.09 -13.01 5.76
CA HIS A 99 -6.18 -14.15 6.66
C HIS A 99 -5.56 -13.92 8.05
N LEU A 100 -6.08 -14.68 9.02
CA LEU A 100 -5.84 -14.46 10.45
C LEU A 100 -4.40 -14.71 10.87
N LYS A 101 -3.70 -15.63 10.18
CA LYS A 101 -2.29 -15.95 10.48
C LYS A 101 -1.38 -14.74 10.37
N ILE A 102 -1.61 -13.86 9.39
CA ILE A 102 -0.83 -12.62 9.25
C ILE A 102 -1.24 -11.60 10.29
N ALA A 103 -2.54 -11.42 10.51
CA ALA A 103 -3.04 -10.48 11.51
C ALA A 103 -2.47 -10.77 12.91
N ARG A 104 -2.52 -12.04 13.36
CA ARG A 104 -1.93 -12.47 14.64
C ARG A 104 -0.45 -12.18 14.73
N LYS A 105 0.32 -12.48 13.67
CA LYS A 105 1.75 -12.19 13.64
C LYS A 105 2.07 -10.70 13.67
N ILE A 106 1.23 -9.84 13.09
CA ILE A 106 1.42 -8.39 13.17
C ILE A 106 1.07 -7.91 14.59
N TYR A 107 0.01 -8.44 15.18
CA TYR A 107 -0.39 -8.14 16.56
C TYR A 107 0.69 -8.52 17.58
N GLU A 108 1.29 -9.71 17.46
CA GLU A 108 2.42 -10.17 18.29
C GLU A 108 3.67 -9.27 18.20
N LYS A 109 3.74 -8.38 17.20
CA LYS A 109 4.84 -7.43 17.02
C LYS A 109 4.55 -6.06 17.63
N GLU A 110 3.36 -5.86 18.20
CA GLU A 110 2.90 -4.58 18.74
C GLU A 110 3.10 -3.43 17.73
N SER A 111 2.92 -3.74 16.45
CA SER A 111 3.26 -2.84 15.35
C SER A 111 2.21 -1.74 15.18
N THR A 112 2.68 -0.56 14.78
CA THR A 112 1.84 0.58 14.39
C THR A 112 1.44 0.57 12.92
N VAL A 113 1.80 -0.48 12.16
CA VAL A 113 1.40 -0.63 10.76
C VAL A 113 -0.11 -0.57 10.65
N LYS A 114 -0.59 0.33 9.79
CA LYS A 114 -2.01 0.45 9.46
C LYS A 114 -2.38 -0.64 8.47
N ILE A 115 -3.55 -1.24 8.65
CA ILE A 115 -3.97 -2.42 7.88
C ILE A 115 -5.31 -2.16 7.19
N CYS A 116 -5.37 -2.48 5.91
CA CYS A 116 -6.62 -2.67 5.17
C CYS A 116 -6.87 -4.16 4.97
N ILE A 117 -8.13 -4.56 5.12
CA ILE A 117 -8.61 -5.90 4.78
C ILE A 117 -8.88 -5.93 3.28
N GLN A 118 -8.32 -6.91 2.59
CA GLN A 118 -8.54 -7.09 1.15
C GLN A 118 -9.80 -7.92 0.91
N VAL A 119 -10.69 -7.36 0.10
CA VAL A 119 -11.96 -7.99 -0.29
C VAL A 119 -11.92 -8.28 -1.78
N ASN A 120 -12.26 -9.50 -2.17
CA ASN A 120 -12.47 -9.88 -3.56
C ASN A 120 -13.88 -9.45 -3.99
N THR A 121 -13.96 -8.39 -4.79
CA THR A 121 -15.25 -7.85 -5.28
C THR A 121 -15.64 -8.35 -6.67
N SER A 122 -14.79 -9.15 -7.35
CA SER A 122 -15.10 -9.65 -8.69
C SER A 122 -15.84 -10.99 -8.68
N GLY A 123 -15.81 -11.72 -7.56
CA GLY A 123 -16.40 -13.06 -7.44
C GLY A 123 -15.60 -14.17 -8.13
N GLU A 124 -14.51 -13.84 -8.82
CA GLU A 124 -13.62 -14.82 -9.43
C GLU A 124 -12.76 -15.50 -8.35
N GLU A 125 -12.82 -16.83 -8.26
CA GLU A 125 -12.02 -17.60 -7.29
C GLU A 125 -10.50 -17.44 -7.46
N SER A 126 -10.06 -17.05 -8.65
CA SER A 126 -8.63 -16.82 -8.95
C SER A 126 -8.06 -15.55 -8.32
N LYS A 127 -8.92 -14.64 -7.80
CA LYS A 127 -8.50 -13.36 -7.21
C LYS A 127 -8.34 -13.49 -5.69
N SER A 128 -7.28 -12.87 -5.17
CA SER A 128 -6.99 -12.84 -3.74
C SER A 128 -7.92 -11.90 -2.97
N GLY A 129 -8.08 -12.15 -1.68
CA GLY A 129 -8.96 -11.40 -0.78
C GLY A 129 -10.11 -12.23 -0.25
N LEU A 130 -10.74 -11.74 0.81
CA LEU A 130 -11.92 -12.35 1.41
C LEU A 130 -13.14 -12.14 0.50
N GLN A 131 -14.02 -13.13 0.43
CA GLN A 131 -15.34 -12.92 -0.16
C GLN A 131 -16.13 -11.88 0.66
N PRO A 132 -16.95 -11.03 0.04
CA PRO A 132 -17.62 -9.92 0.74
C PRO A 132 -18.46 -10.36 1.94
N ASP A 133 -19.10 -11.52 1.85
CA ASP A 133 -19.91 -12.13 2.91
C ASP A 133 -19.07 -12.60 4.12
N ARG A 134 -17.77 -12.85 3.93
CA ARG A 134 -16.85 -13.30 4.99
C ARG A 134 -16.17 -12.18 5.76
N VAL A 135 -16.22 -10.95 5.26
CA VAL A 135 -15.51 -9.81 5.86
C VAL A 135 -15.97 -9.54 7.30
N ARG A 136 -17.29 -9.53 7.54
CA ARG A 136 -17.85 -9.27 8.87
C ARG A 136 -17.37 -10.28 9.91
N ASP A 137 -17.39 -11.56 9.56
CA ASP A 137 -16.96 -12.61 10.49
C ASP A 137 -15.44 -12.58 10.69
N PHE A 138 -14.68 -12.28 9.65
CA PHE A 138 -13.24 -12.09 9.77
C PHE A 138 -12.88 -10.96 10.75
N VAL A 139 -13.54 -9.80 10.66
CA VAL A 139 -13.30 -8.66 11.57
C VAL A 139 -13.55 -9.04 13.03
N LYS A 140 -14.58 -9.84 13.34
CA LYS A 140 -14.83 -10.31 14.71
C LYS A 140 -13.68 -11.16 15.26
N THR A 141 -12.91 -11.83 14.41
CA THR A 141 -11.75 -12.62 14.84
C THR A 141 -10.50 -11.78 15.15
N LEU A 142 -10.54 -10.48 14.85
CA LEU A 142 -9.44 -9.53 15.09
C LEU A 142 -9.61 -8.74 16.40
N GLN A 143 -10.75 -8.90 17.08
CA GLN A 143 -11.03 -8.32 18.40
C GLN A 143 -10.43 -9.20 19.50
#